data_AF-A0A2A6Y7G9-F1
#
_entry.id   AF-A0A2A6Y7G9-F1
#
_cell.length_a   1.000
_cell.length_b   1.000
_cell.length_c   1.000
_cell.angle_alpha   90.00
_cell.angle_beta   90.00
_cell.angle_gamma   90.00
#
_symmetry.space_group_name_H-M   'P 1'
#
loop_
_entity.id
_entity.type
_entity.pdbx_description
1 polymer ?
#
loop_
_entity_poly.entity_id
_entity_poly.type
_entity_poly.pdbx_seq_one_letter_code
_entity_poly.pdbx_strand_id
1 'polypeptide(L)'
;MQLCVALDLEKKEDNLSLLQELKGLDLWAKVGLRSFIRDGAVFLDEIRKIDGNFKIFLDLKLYDIPYTMANAALECAKLEIDMLTVHLSSAKSALTILMQCLNALKKRPLIMGVSALTSFSEEEFLMVYNAPLKTQAITLSAMGKESGIDGVVCSVFESLAIKEALGQGFLTLTPGIRLNKSDKEDQERVANAKEAKQNLSDFIVVGRPIYQAKEPREVVLELLKDC
;
A
#
# COMPACT_ATOMS: atom_id res chain seq x y z
N MET A 1 -11.80 2.34 8.00
CA MET A 1 -10.79 2.56 6.96
C MET A 1 -9.62 3.30 7.60
N GLN A 2 -8.39 3.12 7.13
CA GLN A 2 -7.20 3.79 7.68
C GLN A 2 -6.48 4.59 6.59
N LEU A 3 -5.83 5.69 6.99
CA LEU A 3 -5.11 6.58 6.08
C LEU A 3 -3.62 6.24 6.04
N CYS A 4 -3.10 6.02 4.84
CA CYS A 4 -1.67 5.97 4.55
C CYS A 4 -1.24 7.24 3.79
N VAL A 5 -0.30 7.99 4.36
CA VAL A 5 0.28 9.18 3.72
C VAL A 5 1.55 8.79 2.98
N ALA A 6 1.60 9.08 1.69
CA ALA A 6 2.74 8.75 0.84
C ALA A 6 3.88 9.77 0.96
N LEU A 7 5.04 9.30 1.41
CA LEU A 7 6.27 10.09 1.58
C LEU A 7 7.12 10.01 0.31
N ASP A 8 6.64 10.65 -0.76
CA ASP A 8 7.25 10.59 -2.10
C ASP A 8 7.87 11.93 -2.56
N LEU A 9 8.08 12.88 -1.63
CA LEU A 9 8.75 14.16 -1.90
C LEU A 9 10.23 13.97 -2.31
N GLU A 10 10.75 14.95 -3.04
CA GLU A 10 12.06 14.87 -3.68
C GLU A 10 13.24 14.78 -2.72
N LYS A 11 13.14 15.44 -1.55
CA LYS A 11 14.17 15.40 -0.52
C LYS A 11 13.66 14.68 0.72
N LYS A 12 14.59 14.09 1.46
CA LYS A 12 14.29 13.43 2.73
C LYS A 12 13.72 14.44 3.73
N GLU A 13 14.33 15.62 3.78
CA GLU A 13 14.01 16.71 4.69
C GLU A 13 12.57 17.22 4.49
N ASP A 14 12.10 17.25 3.25
CA ASP A 14 10.73 17.67 2.93
C ASP A 14 9.70 16.65 3.47
N ASN A 15 10.00 15.35 3.35
CA ASN A 15 9.15 14.30 3.91
C ASN A 15 9.14 14.32 5.46
N LEU A 16 10.30 14.56 6.08
CA LEU A 16 10.37 14.69 7.54
C LEU A 16 9.63 15.94 8.04
N SER A 17 9.72 17.06 7.31
CA SER A 17 9.01 18.30 7.64
C SER A 17 7.49 18.11 7.56
N LEU A 18 7.01 17.45 6.50
CA LEU A 18 5.59 17.07 6.38
C LEU A 18 5.13 16.24 7.58
N LEU A 19 5.91 15.22 7.98
CA LEU A 19 5.54 14.39 9.13
C LEU A 19 5.54 15.16 10.46
N GLN A 20 6.40 16.17 10.63
CA GLN A 20 6.35 17.05 11.80
C GLN A 20 5.03 17.83 11.86
N GLU A 21 4.55 18.34 10.73
CA GLU A 21 3.25 19.02 10.66
C GLU A 21 2.07 18.08 10.96
N LEU A 22 2.21 16.80 10.59
CA LEU A 22 1.19 15.76 10.79
C LEU A 22 1.30 15.04 12.14
N LYS A 23 2.25 15.42 13.00
CA LYS A 23 2.46 14.81 14.32
C LYS A 23 1.18 14.79 15.16
N GLY A 24 0.99 13.69 15.89
CA GLY A 24 -0.18 13.45 16.75
C GLY A 24 -1.44 13.01 16.00
N LEU A 25 -1.38 12.79 14.69
CA LEU A 25 -2.50 12.24 13.91
C LEU A 25 -2.37 10.73 13.74
N ASP A 26 -3.50 10.01 13.74
CA ASP A 26 -3.54 8.56 13.51
C ASP A 26 -3.41 8.24 12.01
N LEU A 27 -2.19 7.98 11.56
CA LEU A 27 -1.89 7.68 10.16
C LEU A 27 -0.75 6.68 10.01
N TRP A 28 -0.67 6.10 8.82
CA TRP A 28 0.44 5.27 8.38
C TRP A 28 1.36 6.08 7.47
N ALA A 29 2.66 6.13 7.77
CA ALA A 29 3.69 6.65 6.90
C ALA A 29 4.03 5.61 5.83
N LYS A 30 3.63 5.84 4.56
CA LYS A 30 4.04 4.99 3.43
C LYS A 30 5.40 5.45 2.90
N VAL A 31 6.39 4.57 3.01
CA VAL A 31 7.71 4.73 2.41
C VAL A 31 7.80 3.88 1.15
N GLY A 32 7.82 4.53 -0.02
CA GLY A 32 7.96 3.86 -1.31
C GLY A 32 9.41 3.68 -1.76
N LEU A 33 9.60 3.10 -2.94
CA LEU A 33 10.91 2.86 -3.56
C LEU A 33 11.81 4.11 -3.58
N ARG A 34 11.27 5.28 -3.96
CA ARG A 34 12.05 6.53 -4.04
C ARG A 34 12.75 6.85 -2.72
N SER A 35 11.98 6.92 -1.64
CA SER A 35 12.49 7.30 -0.32
C SER A 35 13.33 6.19 0.30
N PHE A 36 12.93 4.92 0.15
CA PHE A 36 13.72 3.83 0.71
C PHE A 36 15.07 3.62 0.01
N ILE A 37 15.14 3.77 -1.31
CA ILE A 37 16.41 3.67 -2.06
C ILE A 37 17.34 4.84 -1.71
N ARG A 38 16.79 6.05 -1.59
CA ARG A 38 17.58 7.26 -1.28
C ARG A 38 18.07 7.27 0.16
N ASP A 39 17.20 6.94 1.12
CA ASP A 39 17.42 7.24 2.53
C ASP A 39 17.62 5.99 3.41
N GLY A 40 17.27 4.81 2.88
CA GLY A 40 17.46 3.52 3.54
C GLY A 40 16.68 3.35 4.84
N ALA A 41 17.10 2.36 5.64
CA ALA A 41 16.47 2.02 6.91
C ALA A 41 16.53 3.15 7.95
N VAL A 42 17.57 4.00 7.91
CA VAL A 42 17.74 5.14 8.83
C VAL A 42 16.54 6.09 8.79
N PHE A 43 15.92 6.25 7.61
CA PHE A 43 14.72 7.07 7.46
C PHE A 43 13.55 6.57 8.28
N LEU A 44 13.38 5.24 8.42
CA LEU A 44 12.31 4.66 9.22
C LEU A 44 12.46 5.01 10.71
N ASP A 45 13.70 5.04 11.21
CA ASP A 45 14.00 5.45 12.57
C ASP A 45 13.77 6.96 12.79
N GLU A 46 14.09 7.77 11.77
CA GLU A 46 13.78 9.20 11.79
C GLU A 46 12.27 9.45 11.87
N ILE A 47 11.44 8.71 11.11
CA ILE A 47 9.97 8.78 11.17
C ILE A 47 9.47 8.49 12.60
N ARG A 48 9.94 7.41 13.22
CA ARG A 48 9.53 7.03 14.59
C ARG A 48 9.94 8.05 15.65
N LYS A 49 11.08 8.72 15.46
CA LYS A 49 11.54 9.79 16.37
C LYS A 49 10.65 11.02 16.32
N ILE A 50 9.99 11.28 15.19
CA ILE A 50 9.00 12.36 15.07
C ILE A 50 7.78 12.03 15.92
N ASP A 51 7.19 10.84 15.69
CA ASP A 51 6.06 10.33 16.45
C ASP A 51 6.09 8.79 16.46
N GLY A 52 6.23 8.22 17.66
CA GLY A 52 6.25 6.77 17.84
C GLY A 52 4.91 6.08 17.55
N ASN A 53 3.84 6.85 17.36
CA ASN A 53 2.52 6.33 16.99
C ASN A 53 2.34 6.17 15.48
N PHE A 54 3.21 6.75 14.65
CA PHE A 54 3.14 6.54 13.21
C PHE A 54 3.44 5.08 12.88
N LYS A 55 2.49 4.44 12.23
CA LYS A 55 2.70 3.10 11.66
C LYS A 55 3.46 3.21 10.36
N ILE A 56 4.37 2.27 10.10
CA ILE A 56 5.19 2.29 8.89
C ILE A 56 4.69 1.25 7.89
N PHE A 57 4.26 1.76 6.75
CA PHE A 57 3.96 0.96 5.56
C PHE A 57 5.14 1.05 4.59
N LEU A 58 5.89 -0.04 4.44
CA LEU A 58 7.00 -0.15 3.51
C LEU A 58 6.53 -0.71 2.15
N ASP A 59 6.47 0.15 1.14
CA ASP A 59 5.89 -0.17 -0.17
C ASP A 59 6.95 -0.49 -1.23
N LEU A 60 7.62 -1.64 -1.06
CA LEU A 60 8.72 -2.09 -1.94
C LEU A 60 8.30 -3.04 -3.05
N LYS A 61 7.10 -3.63 -2.95
CA LYS A 61 6.54 -4.56 -3.94
C LYS A 61 7.53 -5.67 -4.31
N LEU A 62 8.04 -6.38 -3.29
CA LEU A 62 9.04 -7.44 -3.50
C LEU A 62 8.55 -8.43 -4.56
N TYR A 63 9.43 -8.72 -5.53
CA TYR A 63 9.12 -9.58 -6.67
C TYR A 63 10.39 -10.25 -7.18
N ASP A 64 10.58 -11.51 -6.80
CA ASP A 64 11.77 -12.31 -7.10
C ASP A 64 11.43 -13.81 -6.95
N ILE A 65 12.43 -14.69 -7.05
CA ILE A 65 12.28 -16.11 -6.77
C ILE A 65 11.96 -16.37 -5.27
N PRO A 66 11.34 -17.52 -4.93
CA PRO A 66 10.75 -17.76 -3.61
C PRO A 66 11.63 -17.44 -2.39
N TYR A 67 12.85 -17.98 -2.34
CA TYR A 67 13.73 -17.79 -1.18
C TYR A 67 14.32 -16.38 -1.12
N THR A 68 14.56 -15.72 -2.26
CA THR A 68 15.02 -14.33 -2.29
C THR A 68 13.94 -13.41 -1.72
N MET A 69 12.68 -13.59 -2.14
CA MET A 69 11.55 -12.84 -1.57
C MET A 69 11.38 -13.09 -0.07
N ALA A 70 11.43 -14.34 0.37
CA ALA A 70 11.28 -14.69 1.79
C ALA A 70 12.39 -14.07 2.65
N ASN A 71 13.66 -14.16 2.21
CA ASN A 71 14.78 -13.56 2.91
C ASN A 71 14.69 -12.03 2.95
N ALA A 72 14.34 -11.39 1.82
CA ALA A 72 14.13 -9.94 1.79
C ALA A 72 12.99 -9.50 2.71
N ALA A 73 11.88 -10.24 2.77
CA ALA A 73 10.77 -9.96 3.67
C ALA A 73 11.16 -10.13 5.15
N LEU A 74 11.99 -11.12 5.49
CA LEU A 74 12.54 -11.30 6.83
C LEU A 74 13.45 -10.13 7.23
N GLU A 75 14.30 -9.63 6.33
CA GLU A 75 15.11 -8.44 6.60
C GLU A 75 14.22 -7.20 6.80
N CYS A 76 13.17 -7.04 5.99
CA CYS A 76 12.19 -5.96 6.19
C CYS A 76 11.48 -6.06 7.53
N ALA A 77 11.13 -7.27 7.99
CA ALA A 77 10.46 -7.48 9.28
C ALA A 77 11.34 -7.08 10.47
N LYS A 78 12.68 -7.20 10.37
CA LYS A 78 13.62 -6.72 11.41
C LYS A 78 13.62 -5.21 11.56
N LEU A 79 13.18 -4.48 10.53
CA LEU A 79 13.05 -3.02 10.58
C LEU A 79 11.83 -2.56 11.38
N GLU A 80 11.08 -3.47 12.02
CA GLU A 80 9.89 -3.17 12.85
C GLU A 80 8.82 -2.35 12.12
N ILE A 81 8.62 -2.62 10.84
CA ILE A 81 7.53 -2.06 10.03
C ILE A 81 6.19 -2.72 10.37
N ASP A 82 5.09 -2.05 10.05
CA ASP A 82 3.74 -2.53 10.31
C ASP A 82 3.09 -3.17 9.09
N MET A 83 3.52 -2.81 7.88
CA MET A 83 3.01 -3.36 6.62
C MET A 83 4.11 -3.40 5.53
N LEU A 84 4.09 -4.42 4.68
CA LEU A 84 4.99 -4.63 3.54
C LEU A 84 4.20 -5.04 2.29
N THR A 85 4.60 -4.58 1.11
CA THR A 85 4.04 -5.04 -0.17
C THR A 85 4.91 -6.06 -0.91
N VAL A 86 4.24 -6.99 -1.59
CA VAL A 86 4.82 -8.00 -2.50
C VAL A 86 4.01 -8.08 -3.78
N HIS A 87 4.57 -8.52 -4.90
CA HIS A 87 3.77 -8.80 -6.11
C HIS A 87 3.14 -10.19 -6.07
N LEU A 88 1.83 -10.26 -6.30
CA LEU A 88 1.12 -11.54 -6.40
C LEU A 88 1.55 -12.33 -7.64
N SER A 89 2.06 -11.66 -8.66
CA SER A 89 2.64 -12.28 -9.86
C SER A 89 3.86 -13.18 -9.55
N SER A 90 4.38 -13.21 -8.32
CA SER A 90 5.45 -14.13 -7.87
C SER A 90 5.03 -15.59 -7.74
N ALA A 91 3.76 -15.87 -8.00
CA ALA A 91 3.12 -17.18 -7.91
C ALA A 91 2.97 -17.74 -6.49
N LYS A 92 2.05 -18.68 -6.35
CA LYS A 92 1.66 -19.31 -5.07
C LYS A 92 2.84 -19.87 -4.28
N SER A 93 3.83 -20.44 -4.96
CA SER A 93 5.01 -21.04 -4.31
C SER A 93 5.86 -20.01 -3.55
N ALA A 94 6.15 -18.87 -4.18
CA ALA A 94 6.90 -17.78 -3.54
C ALA A 94 6.14 -17.18 -2.36
N LEU A 95 4.85 -16.88 -2.57
CA LEU A 95 3.99 -16.31 -1.55
C LEU A 95 3.83 -17.23 -0.33
N THR A 96 3.65 -18.53 -0.56
CA THR A 96 3.50 -19.52 0.51
C THR A 96 4.77 -19.63 1.36
N ILE A 97 5.95 -19.70 0.73
CA ILE A 97 7.24 -19.76 1.44
C ILE A 97 7.47 -18.47 2.24
N LEU A 98 7.22 -17.31 1.62
CA LEU A 98 7.33 -16.01 2.28
C LEU A 98 6.44 -15.95 3.53
N MET A 99 5.17 -16.35 3.41
CA MET A 99 4.24 -16.33 4.54
C MET A 99 4.60 -17.34 5.63
N GLN A 100 5.10 -18.52 5.27
CA GLN A 100 5.61 -19.50 6.25
C GLN A 100 6.76 -18.93 7.07
N CYS A 101 7.74 -18.30 6.43
CA CYS A 101 8.87 -17.66 7.11
C CYS A 101 8.42 -16.53 8.04
N LEU A 102 7.51 -15.66 7.58
CA LEU A 102 7.02 -14.54 8.39
C LEU A 102 6.12 -14.98 9.55
N ASN A 103 5.26 -16.00 9.34
CA ASN A 103 4.39 -16.53 10.40
C ASN A 103 5.15 -17.26 11.51
N ALA A 104 6.40 -17.65 11.27
CA ALA A 104 7.28 -18.20 12.31
C ALA A 104 7.82 -17.11 13.27
N LEU A 105 7.70 -15.82 12.93
CA LEU A 105 8.07 -14.73 13.80
C LEU A 105 7.02 -14.52 14.90
N LYS A 106 7.45 -14.09 16.08
CA LYS A 106 6.55 -13.74 17.19
C LYS A 106 5.62 -12.56 16.84
N LYS A 107 6.11 -11.63 16.02
CA LYS A 107 5.39 -10.49 15.45
C LYS A 107 5.88 -10.30 14.02
N ARG A 108 4.96 -10.07 13.09
CA ARG A 108 5.25 -9.76 11.68
C ARG A 108 4.41 -8.58 11.19
N PRO A 109 4.83 -7.87 10.12
CA PRO A 109 3.98 -6.89 9.46
C PRO A 109 2.79 -7.56 8.75
N LEU A 110 1.79 -6.75 8.43
CA LEU A 110 0.80 -7.09 7.41
C LEU A 110 1.47 -7.21 6.04
N ILE A 111 1.10 -8.23 5.28
CA ILE A 111 1.59 -8.44 3.91
C ILE A 111 0.46 -8.16 2.94
N MET A 112 0.67 -7.15 2.09
CA MET A 112 -0.28 -6.74 1.07
C MET A 112 0.23 -7.13 -0.32
N GLY A 113 -0.55 -7.93 -1.05
CA GLY A 113 -0.21 -8.37 -2.39
C GLY A 113 -0.63 -7.37 -3.45
N VAL A 114 0.26 -6.92 -4.33
CA VAL A 114 -0.09 -6.13 -5.51
C VAL A 114 -0.65 -7.06 -6.58
N SER A 115 -1.92 -6.87 -6.95
CA SER A 115 -2.58 -7.63 -8.02
C SER A 115 -2.27 -7.03 -9.40
N ALA A 116 -2.74 -5.81 -9.65
CA ALA A 116 -2.44 -5.01 -10.83
C ALA A 116 -2.00 -3.62 -10.38
N LEU A 117 -1.00 -3.03 -11.05
CA LEU A 117 -0.66 -1.64 -10.81
C LEU A 117 -1.80 -0.75 -11.31
N THR A 118 -2.16 0.29 -10.57
CA THR A 118 -3.26 1.19 -10.94
C THR A 118 -2.97 2.03 -12.18
N SER A 119 -1.72 2.06 -12.63
CA SER A 119 -1.26 2.73 -13.85
C SER A 119 -1.33 1.84 -15.10
N PHE A 120 -1.61 0.55 -14.97
CA PHE A 120 -1.78 -0.34 -16.12
C PHE A 120 -3.13 -0.07 -16.77
N SER A 121 -3.10 0.24 -18.07
CA SER A 121 -4.28 0.21 -18.92
C SER A 121 -4.73 -1.24 -19.16
N GLU A 122 -5.98 -1.42 -19.58
CA GLU A 122 -6.51 -2.75 -19.94
C GLU A 122 -5.68 -3.41 -21.05
N GLU A 123 -5.18 -2.62 -22.01
CA GLU A 123 -4.40 -3.10 -23.16
C GLU A 123 -3.00 -3.59 -22.72
N GLU A 124 -2.26 -2.79 -21.95
CA GLU A 124 -0.95 -3.18 -21.41
C GLU A 124 -1.06 -4.41 -20.49
N PHE A 125 -2.11 -4.45 -19.67
CA PHE A 125 -2.36 -5.59 -18.80
C PHE A 125 -2.61 -6.86 -19.61
N LEU A 126 -3.43 -6.78 -20.66
CA LEU A 126 -3.67 -7.89 -21.57
C LEU A 126 -2.38 -8.37 -22.25
N MET A 127 -1.50 -7.46 -22.66
CA MET A 127 -0.21 -7.84 -23.28
C MET A 127 0.70 -8.62 -22.32
N VAL A 128 0.72 -8.26 -21.04
CA VAL A 128 1.60 -8.91 -20.04
C VAL A 128 1.01 -10.21 -19.50
N TYR A 129 -0.30 -10.22 -19.20
CA TYR A 129 -0.95 -11.31 -18.48
C TYR A 129 -1.88 -12.17 -19.35
N ASN A 130 -2.15 -11.76 -20.59
CA ASN A 130 -3.06 -12.43 -21.52
C ASN A 130 -4.45 -12.72 -20.90
N ALA A 131 -4.93 -11.81 -20.06
CA ALA A 131 -6.22 -11.90 -19.38
C ALA A 131 -6.81 -10.50 -19.14
N PRO A 132 -8.15 -10.36 -19.05
CA PRO A 132 -8.78 -9.10 -18.66
C PRO A 132 -8.38 -8.67 -17.25
N LEU A 133 -8.16 -7.38 -17.04
CA LEU A 133 -7.59 -6.81 -15.82
C LEU A 133 -8.44 -7.15 -14.60
N LYS A 134 -9.75 -6.84 -14.65
CA LYS A 134 -10.66 -7.08 -13.54
C LYS A 134 -10.69 -8.55 -13.11
N THR A 135 -10.78 -9.46 -14.08
CA THR A 135 -10.82 -10.90 -13.82
C THR A 135 -9.52 -11.37 -13.20
N GLN A 136 -8.39 -10.97 -13.79
CA GLN A 136 -7.08 -11.42 -13.33
C GLN A 136 -6.70 -10.82 -11.97
N ALA A 137 -7.12 -9.58 -11.68
CA ALA A 137 -6.92 -8.97 -10.36
C ALA A 137 -7.60 -9.80 -9.25
N ILE A 138 -8.83 -10.28 -9.48
CA ILE A 138 -9.53 -11.18 -8.55
C ILE A 138 -8.83 -12.53 -8.44
N THR A 139 -8.42 -13.12 -9.58
CA THR A 139 -7.69 -14.40 -9.59
C THR A 139 -6.37 -14.33 -8.80
N LEU A 140 -5.57 -13.29 -9.03
CA LEU A 140 -4.33 -13.05 -8.28
C LEU A 140 -4.63 -12.85 -6.78
N SER A 141 -5.67 -12.08 -6.46
CA SER A 141 -6.10 -11.87 -5.07
C SER A 141 -6.50 -13.17 -4.38
N ALA A 142 -7.23 -14.04 -5.07
CA ALA A 142 -7.62 -15.36 -4.57
C ALA A 142 -6.39 -16.23 -4.28
N MET A 143 -5.43 -16.28 -5.20
CA MET A 143 -4.15 -16.97 -5.00
C MET A 143 -3.36 -16.40 -3.83
N GLY A 144 -3.31 -15.07 -3.68
CA GLY A 144 -2.69 -14.40 -2.55
C GLY A 144 -3.31 -14.83 -1.22
N LYS A 145 -4.64 -14.78 -1.14
CA LYS A 145 -5.39 -15.23 0.04
C LYS A 145 -5.13 -16.70 0.36
N GLU A 146 -5.16 -17.58 -0.63
CA GLU A 146 -4.84 -19.01 -0.45
C GLU A 146 -3.40 -19.25 0.01
N SER A 147 -2.47 -18.34 -0.31
CA SER A 147 -1.08 -18.38 0.12
C SER A 147 -0.86 -17.81 1.52
N GLY A 148 -1.92 -17.27 2.16
CA GLY A 148 -1.88 -16.68 3.49
C GLY A 148 -1.55 -15.19 3.54
N ILE A 149 -1.52 -14.48 2.40
CA ILE A 149 -1.35 -13.02 2.35
C ILE A 149 -2.54 -12.35 3.06
N ASP A 150 -2.33 -11.25 3.77
CA ASP A 150 -3.36 -10.62 4.60
C ASP A 150 -4.36 -9.78 3.79
N GLY A 151 -3.93 -9.26 2.64
CA GLY A 151 -4.77 -8.48 1.75
C GLY A 151 -4.13 -8.14 0.41
N VAL A 152 -4.80 -7.27 -0.33
CA VAL A 152 -4.41 -6.89 -1.69
C VAL A 152 -4.37 -5.38 -1.87
N VAL A 153 -3.41 -4.91 -2.67
CA VAL A 153 -3.39 -3.56 -3.24
C VAL A 153 -4.19 -3.57 -4.53
N CYS A 154 -5.29 -2.82 -4.60
CA CYS A 154 -6.18 -2.76 -5.75
C CYS A 154 -6.77 -1.35 -5.93
N SER A 155 -7.44 -1.08 -7.05
CA SER A 155 -8.21 0.16 -7.17
C SER A 155 -9.46 0.13 -6.28
N VAL A 156 -10.03 1.31 -5.99
CA VAL A 156 -11.29 1.43 -5.23
C VAL A 156 -12.43 0.63 -5.88
N PHE A 157 -12.51 0.61 -7.21
CA PHE A 157 -13.58 -0.09 -7.94
C PHE A 157 -13.44 -1.61 -7.92
N GLU A 158 -12.24 -2.13 -7.67
CA GLU A 158 -11.99 -3.58 -7.50
C GLU A 158 -12.22 -4.03 -6.06
N SER A 159 -12.06 -3.13 -5.08
CA SER A 159 -12.18 -3.46 -3.66
C SER A 159 -13.50 -4.18 -3.34
N LEU A 160 -14.64 -3.64 -3.80
CA LEU A 160 -15.95 -4.27 -3.57
C LEU A 160 -16.03 -5.67 -4.16
N ALA A 161 -15.64 -5.84 -5.43
CA ALA A 161 -15.69 -7.15 -6.10
C ALA A 161 -14.78 -8.19 -5.44
N ILE A 162 -13.60 -7.75 -4.96
CA ILE A 162 -12.66 -8.60 -4.22
C ILE A 162 -13.27 -9.00 -2.87
N LYS A 163 -13.89 -8.06 -2.15
CA LYS A 163 -14.57 -8.31 -0.87
C LYS A 163 -15.74 -9.27 -1.03
N GLU A 164 -16.52 -9.14 -2.09
CA GLU A 164 -17.63 -10.05 -2.42
C GLU A 164 -17.12 -11.47 -2.74
N ALA A 165 -16.04 -11.58 -3.52
CA ALA A 165 -15.50 -12.87 -3.93
C ALA A 165 -14.71 -13.58 -2.81
N LEU A 166 -13.94 -12.81 -2.01
CA LEU A 166 -12.96 -13.34 -1.07
C LEU A 166 -13.32 -13.07 0.40
N GLY A 167 -14.43 -12.42 0.68
CA GLY A 167 -14.92 -12.14 2.03
C GLY A 167 -14.26 -10.92 2.69
N GLN A 168 -14.96 -10.35 3.67
CA GLN A 168 -14.60 -9.05 4.24
C GLN A 168 -13.30 -9.04 5.05
N GLY A 169 -12.85 -10.20 5.53
CA GLY A 169 -11.60 -10.32 6.29
C GLY A 169 -10.32 -10.22 5.46
N PHE A 170 -10.40 -10.32 4.13
CA PHE A 170 -9.25 -10.13 3.25
C PHE A 170 -9.08 -8.64 2.95
N LEU A 171 -7.97 -8.05 3.39
CA LEU A 171 -7.83 -6.59 3.41
C LEU A 171 -7.70 -6.00 2.00
N THR A 172 -8.23 -4.80 1.78
CA THR A 172 -8.03 -4.02 0.56
C THR A 172 -7.35 -2.69 0.87
N LEU A 173 -6.24 -2.44 0.18
CA LEU A 173 -5.49 -1.19 0.25
C LEU A 173 -5.57 -0.48 -1.09
N THR A 174 -6.20 0.70 -1.11
CA THR A 174 -6.56 1.38 -2.33
C THR A 174 -5.77 2.67 -2.49
N PRO A 175 -4.75 2.71 -3.36
CA PRO A 175 -4.12 3.96 -3.74
C PRO A 175 -4.99 4.74 -4.71
N GLY A 176 -4.54 5.94 -5.01
CA GLY A 176 -5.14 6.80 -6.02
C GLY A 176 -6.37 7.57 -5.59
N ILE A 177 -6.41 7.89 -4.31
CA ILE A 177 -7.39 8.81 -3.76
C ILE A 177 -7.05 10.26 -4.16
N ARG A 178 -8.10 11.03 -4.47
CA ARG A 178 -8.05 12.48 -4.75
C ARG A 178 -9.11 13.21 -3.94
N LEU A 179 -8.87 14.49 -3.67
CA LEU A 179 -9.89 15.38 -3.09
C LEU A 179 -10.95 15.73 -4.12
N ASN A 180 -10.52 16.05 -5.35
CA ASN A 180 -11.38 16.34 -6.49
C ASN A 180 -11.10 15.36 -7.63
N LYS A 181 -12.17 14.88 -8.28
CA LYS A 181 -12.07 13.91 -9.40
C LYS A 181 -11.43 14.47 -10.68
N SER A 182 -11.31 15.80 -10.78
CA SER A 182 -10.69 16.49 -11.92
C SER A 182 -9.18 16.33 -11.99
N ASP A 183 -8.53 15.95 -10.89
CA ASP A 183 -7.07 15.91 -10.77
C ASP A 183 -6.53 14.55 -11.26
N LYS A 184 -6.59 14.35 -12.59
CA LYS A 184 -6.04 13.19 -13.29
C LYS A 184 -4.62 13.50 -13.77
N GLU A 185 -3.62 12.99 -13.05
CA GLU A 185 -2.21 13.01 -13.47
C GLU A 185 -1.81 11.60 -13.99
N ASP A 186 -0.91 10.89 -13.31
CA ASP A 186 -0.34 9.58 -13.68
C ASP A 186 -1.23 8.37 -13.30
N GLN A 187 -2.47 8.60 -12.86
CA GLN A 187 -3.36 7.52 -12.42
C GLN A 187 -4.65 7.52 -13.22
N GLU A 188 -4.92 6.39 -13.87
CA GLU A 188 -6.10 6.21 -14.71
C GLU A 188 -7.38 6.03 -13.89
N ARG A 189 -7.28 5.43 -12.69
CA ARG A 189 -8.40 5.02 -11.85
C ARG A 189 -8.39 5.77 -10.51
N VAL A 190 -9.01 6.96 -10.49
CA VAL A 190 -9.09 7.83 -9.30
C VAL A 190 -10.48 7.78 -8.63
N ALA A 191 -10.50 7.89 -7.30
CA ALA A 191 -11.71 7.97 -6.48
C ALA A 191 -11.49 8.91 -5.28
N ASN A 192 -12.55 9.37 -4.61
CA ASN A 192 -12.41 10.10 -3.35
C ASN A 192 -12.56 9.18 -2.12
N ALA A 193 -12.30 9.70 -0.91
CA ALA A 193 -12.33 8.93 0.33
C ALA A 193 -13.72 8.33 0.64
N LYS A 194 -14.80 9.07 0.33
CA LYS A 194 -16.18 8.59 0.51
C LYS A 194 -16.48 7.39 -0.37
N GLU A 195 -16.06 7.44 -1.64
CA GLU A 195 -16.18 6.32 -2.57
C GLU A 195 -15.35 5.12 -2.12
N ALA A 196 -14.12 5.34 -1.62
CA ALA A 196 -13.29 4.29 -1.06
C ALA A 196 -14.00 3.56 0.10
N LYS A 197 -14.62 4.32 1.02
CA LYS A 197 -15.42 3.77 2.13
C LYS A 197 -16.64 2.99 1.63
N GLN A 198 -17.37 3.53 0.66
CA GLN A 198 -18.53 2.87 0.05
C GLN A 198 -18.17 1.56 -0.64
N ASN A 199 -16.97 1.47 -1.21
CA ASN A 199 -16.43 0.25 -1.84
C ASN A 199 -15.63 -0.62 -0.87
N LEU A 200 -15.83 -0.45 0.43
CA LEU A 200 -15.27 -1.30 1.50
C LEU A 200 -13.73 -1.35 1.51
N SER A 201 -13.07 -0.23 1.20
CA SER A 201 -11.62 -0.11 1.32
C SER A 201 -11.21 -0.12 2.79
N ASP A 202 -10.24 -0.95 3.18
CA ASP A 202 -9.71 -0.94 4.55
C ASP A 202 -8.63 0.11 4.74
N PHE A 203 -7.82 0.36 3.70
CA PHE A 203 -6.76 1.37 3.69
C PHE A 203 -6.87 2.24 2.45
N ILE A 204 -6.60 3.53 2.60
CA ILE A 204 -6.40 4.44 1.47
C ILE A 204 -4.99 5.00 1.46
N VAL A 205 -4.40 5.12 0.26
CA VAL A 205 -3.09 5.78 0.10
C VAL A 205 -3.28 7.12 -0.59
N VAL A 206 -2.85 8.19 0.08
CA VAL A 206 -2.93 9.57 -0.40
C VAL A 206 -1.54 10.17 -0.42
N GLY A 207 -1.15 10.74 -1.56
CA GLY A 207 0.15 11.41 -1.76
C GLY A 207 -0.03 12.88 -2.07
N ARG A 208 0.08 13.25 -3.36
CA ARG A 208 0.00 14.64 -3.85
C ARG A 208 -1.06 15.51 -3.20
N PRO A 209 -2.32 15.07 -3.01
CA PRO A 209 -3.33 15.92 -2.40
C PRO A 209 -2.97 16.43 -1.00
N ILE A 210 -2.10 15.72 -0.28
CA ILE A 210 -1.59 16.13 1.03
C ILE A 210 -0.36 17.02 0.86
N TYR A 211 0.70 16.52 0.21
CA TYR A 211 2.00 17.20 0.22
C TYR A 211 2.12 18.39 -0.75
N GLN A 212 1.14 18.59 -1.64
CA GLN A 212 1.02 19.80 -2.47
C GLN A 212 0.01 20.81 -1.91
N ALA A 213 -0.71 20.46 -0.84
CA ALA A 213 -1.64 21.38 -0.22
C ALA A 213 -0.90 22.50 0.50
N LYS A 214 -1.53 23.68 0.55
CA LYS A 214 -1.03 24.79 1.37
C LYS A 214 -1.02 24.46 2.86
N GLU A 215 -2.02 23.70 3.30
CA GLU A 215 -2.22 23.28 4.70
C GLU A 215 -2.35 21.75 4.75
N PRO A 216 -1.25 20.97 4.67
CA PRO A 216 -1.30 19.51 4.62
C PRO A 216 -2.05 18.88 5.80
N ARG A 217 -1.90 19.46 6.99
CA ARG A 217 -2.57 18.99 8.21
C ARG A 217 -4.09 19.08 8.11
N GLU A 218 -4.64 20.16 7.55
CA GLU A 218 -6.09 20.31 7.37
C GLU A 218 -6.64 19.27 6.40
N VAL A 219 -5.91 18.99 5.31
CA VAL A 219 -6.29 17.94 4.35
C VAL A 219 -6.34 16.57 5.01
N VAL A 220 -5.33 16.23 5.81
CA VAL A 220 -5.30 14.95 6.55
C VAL A 220 -6.45 14.86 7.55
N LEU A 221 -6.71 15.92 8.31
CA LEU A 221 -7.83 15.96 9.25
C LEU A 221 -9.19 15.76 8.56
N GLU A 222 -9.38 16.32 7.37
CA GLU A 222 -10.60 16.09 6.59
C GLU A 222 -10.72 14.63 6.13
N LEU A 223 -9.64 14.05 5.57
CA LEU A 223 -9.62 12.65 5.14
C LEU A 223 -9.90 11.67 6.27
N LEU A 224 -9.42 11.98 7.49
CA LEU A 224 -9.65 11.15 8.67
C LEU A 224 -11.12 11.11 9.11
N LYS A 225 -11.96 12.09 8.74
CA LYS A 225 -13.41 12.04 9.01
C LYS A 225 -14.12 10.93 8.23
N ASP A 226 -13.59 10.59 7.06
CA ASP A 226 -14.11 9.50 6.22
C ASP A 226 -13.49 8.14 6.57
N CYS A 227 -12.42 8.10 7.37
CA CYS A 227 -11.76 6.88 7.82
C CYS A 227 -12.61 6.09 8.83
#